data_AF-T1GMA0-F1
#
_entry.id   AF-T1GMA0-F1
#
_cell.length_a   1.000
_cell.length_b   1.000
_cell.length_c   1.000
_cell.angle_alpha   90.00
_cell.angle_beta   90.00
_cell.angle_gamma   90.00
#
_symmetry.space_group_name_H-M   'P 1'
#
loop_
_entity.id
_entity.type
_entity.pdbx_description
1 polymer ?
#
loop_
_entity_poly.entity_id
_entity_poly.type
_entity_poly.pdbx_seq_one_letter_code
_entity_poly.pdbx_strand_id
1 'polypeptide(L)'
;MGHKDRPNLIVGHNVSYDRARIKEQYFIENSHTRFLDTMSLHVCVSGVTSYQRAMLKSSKELSVADQEWSSQASLNSLAEVHKLYCNESLQKEPREIFVKGDLKDVLDNFQMLMTYCSKDVVATRNVLQKLYPLYCDRFPHPATLAGMLELGSAYLPVNSTWERYINECNLTYQELEIESRYQLSKRADENCALMEDNQYKNDLWMWDQDWSTQDFKLKKSTSKSKSKLKEAEFQHLYSFKDRIPARKPLLPGYPAWYRKLCSKPDEDDWIPGASNIGTGMQLVAKCPVVEPRKGNLESDDEMSHLWKDVEMNLSKKDYYKKEKKDNTNGQYTGTGVWCNLVLEGCCWFFKLPHKNGPSFKVGNPLARDFLNKFSENVLSGDGGESAKRVIQLARMMSYWRNNRDRIMGQTVGWTSEDFGAIIPQVVVCGTLTRRAMEPTWMTASNAKEERTGSELRSMIQAPKGYKIVGADVDSQELWIASILGDSNAAGIHGATPLGWMTLSGTKSQGTDMHSMTAKAFLPTAVAKIGSGPNETQVSTSKTKASS
;
A
#
# COMPACT_ATOMS: atom_id res chain seq x y z
N MET A 1 24.07 -24.26 -18.53
CA MET A 1 25.47 -23.99 -18.13
C MET A 1 25.93 -25.11 -17.21
N GLY A 2 27.06 -25.79 -17.51
CA GLY A 2 27.64 -26.84 -16.66
C GLY A 2 27.10 -28.25 -16.91
N HIS A 3 27.97 -29.27 -16.76
CA HIS A 3 27.55 -30.67 -16.69
C HIS A 3 26.67 -30.88 -15.46
N LYS A 4 25.52 -31.55 -15.61
CA LYS A 4 24.54 -31.81 -14.52
C LYS A 4 25.16 -32.43 -13.27
N ASP A 5 26.27 -33.15 -13.40
CA ASP A 5 26.84 -33.97 -12.32
C ASP A 5 27.98 -33.30 -11.53
N ARG A 6 28.38 -32.06 -11.85
CA ARG A 6 29.49 -31.37 -11.14
C ARG A 6 29.00 -30.18 -10.33
N PRO A 7 29.46 -30.02 -9.08
CA PRO A 7 29.12 -28.85 -8.27
C PRO A 7 29.73 -27.59 -8.87
N ASN A 8 28.91 -26.56 -9.06
CA ASN A 8 29.32 -25.28 -9.64
C ASN A 8 28.88 -24.13 -8.74
N LEU A 9 29.73 -23.10 -8.63
CA LEU A 9 29.40 -21.86 -7.94
C LEU A 9 29.34 -20.72 -8.95
N ILE A 10 28.18 -20.09 -9.06
CA ILE A 10 27.98 -18.89 -9.89
C ILE A 10 27.98 -17.69 -8.97
N VAL A 11 28.82 -16.71 -9.27
CA VAL A 11 28.88 -15.46 -8.52
C VAL A 11 28.32 -14.34 -9.38
N GLY A 12 27.43 -13.53 -8.81
CA GLY A 12 26.79 -12.41 -9.49
C GLY A 12 26.51 -11.25 -8.54
N HIS A 13 25.98 -10.17 -9.09
CA HIS A 13 25.47 -9.04 -8.32
C HIS A 13 23.96 -8.96 -8.50
N ASN A 14 23.20 -9.10 -7.40
CA ASN A 14 21.76 -9.33 -7.45
C ASN A 14 21.40 -10.59 -8.27
N VAL A 15 22.14 -11.67 -8.04
CA VAL A 15 22.11 -12.91 -8.84
C VAL A 15 20.74 -13.58 -8.91
N SER A 16 19.85 -13.32 -7.95
CA SER A 16 18.51 -13.88 -7.92
C SER A 16 17.66 -13.43 -9.12
N TYR A 17 17.90 -12.21 -9.63
CA TYR A 17 17.27 -11.70 -10.85
C TYR A 17 17.69 -12.52 -12.08
N ASP A 18 18.97 -12.82 -12.20
CA ASP A 18 19.50 -13.60 -13.32
C ASP A 18 19.10 -15.08 -13.19
N ARG A 19 19.14 -15.62 -11.98
CA ARG A 19 18.77 -17.01 -11.66
C ARG A 19 17.36 -17.35 -12.15
N ALA A 20 16.40 -16.43 -11.98
CA ALA A 20 15.03 -16.61 -12.45
C ALA A 20 14.92 -16.73 -13.99
N ARG A 21 15.98 -16.47 -14.75
CA ARG A 21 16.04 -16.62 -16.21
C ARG A 21 16.83 -17.84 -16.67
N ILE A 22 17.40 -18.60 -15.74
CA ILE A 22 18.17 -19.81 -16.03
C ILE A 22 17.22 -21.01 -16.09
N LYS A 23 17.04 -21.57 -17.29
CA LYS A 23 16.11 -22.69 -17.54
C LYS A 23 16.41 -23.90 -16.65
N GLU A 24 17.69 -24.20 -16.43
CA GLU A 24 18.13 -25.35 -15.66
C GLU A 24 17.73 -25.27 -14.17
N GLN A 25 17.42 -24.08 -13.66
CA GLN A 25 16.97 -23.89 -12.28
C GLN A 25 15.51 -24.28 -12.06
N TYR A 26 14.73 -24.44 -13.14
CA TYR A 26 13.33 -24.85 -13.08
C TYR A 26 13.16 -26.37 -13.05
N PHE A 27 14.22 -27.14 -13.32
CA PHE A 27 14.18 -28.60 -13.26
C PHE A 27 13.98 -29.08 -11.81
N ILE A 28 13.27 -30.20 -11.68
CA ILE A 28 13.05 -30.86 -10.38
C ILE A 28 14.36 -31.46 -9.85
N GLU A 29 15.19 -31.98 -10.77
CA GLU A 29 16.52 -32.49 -10.45
C GLU A 29 17.43 -31.36 -9.96
N ASN A 30 18.15 -31.61 -8.87
CA ASN A 30 19.09 -30.63 -8.33
C ASN A 30 20.24 -30.42 -9.33
N SER A 31 20.40 -29.19 -9.80
CA SER A 31 21.47 -28.81 -10.73
C SER A 31 22.87 -28.74 -10.10
N HIS A 32 23.00 -29.03 -8.80
CA HIS A 32 24.23 -28.89 -7.99
C HIS A 32 24.92 -27.53 -8.10
N THR A 33 24.22 -26.54 -8.66
CA THR A 33 24.70 -25.19 -8.86
C THR A 33 24.23 -24.34 -7.69
N ARG A 34 25.15 -23.56 -7.12
CA ARG A 34 24.86 -22.61 -6.05
C ARG A 34 25.20 -21.21 -6.50
N PHE A 35 24.52 -20.23 -5.92
CA PHE A 35 24.66 -18.83 -6.29
C PHE A 35 25.18 -18.03 -5.10
N LEU A 36 26.21 -17.21 -5.35
CA LEU A 36 26.74 -16.26 -4.39
C LEU A 36 26.46 -14.84 -4.89
N ASP A 37 25.78 -14.07 -4.06
CA ASP A 37 25.40 -12.70 -4.38
C ASP A 37 26.33 -11.68 -3.71
N THR A 38 27.08 -10.95 -4.53
CA THR A 38 27.95 -9.86 -4.06
C THR A 38 27.18 -8.71 -3.43
N MET A 39 25.91 -8.49 -3.82
CA MET A 39 25.05 -7.49 -3.17
C MET A 39 24.73 -7.92 -1.74
N SER A 40 24.33 -9.18 -1.54
CA SER A 40 24.09 -9.75 -0.20
C SER A 40 25.34 -9.72 0.68
N LEU A 41 26.53 -10.05 0.12
CA LEU A 41 27.79 -9.95 0.85
C LEU A 41 28.10 -8.51 1.28
N HIS A 42 27.86 -7.53 0.39
CA HIS A 42 28.08 -6.12 0.69
C HIS A 42 27.15 -5.65 1.81
N VAL A 43 25.87 -6.04 1.79
CA VAL A 43 24.92 -5.72 2.87
C VAL A 43 25.38 -6.29 4.22
N CYS A 44 26.03 -7.46 4.23
CA CYS A 44 26.55 -8.05 5.46
C CYS A 44 27.75 -7.31 6.04
N VAL A 45 28.62 -6.73 5.20
CA VAL A 45 29.87 -6.08 5.62
C VAL A 45 29.67 -4.58 5.83
N SER A 46 29.05 -3.90 4.87
CA SER A 46 28.94 -2.43 4.76
C SER A 46 27.52 -1.96 4.45
N GLY A 47 26.50 -2.71 4.89
CA GLY A 47 25.10 -2.32 4.69
C GLY A 47 24.71 -1.05 5.44
N VAL A 48 23.63 -0.39 5.00
CA VAL A 48 23.07 0.83 5.61
C VAL A 48 21.64 0.62 6.12
N THR A 49 21.28 1.32 7.19
CA THR A 49 19.93 1.30 7.76
C THR A 49 18.92 2.00 6.84
N SER A 50 17.62 1.79 7.08
CA SER A 50 16.55 2.45 6.33
C SER A 50 16.64 3.97 6.40
N TYR A 51 16.94 4.50 7.59
CA TYR A 51 17.12 5.93 7.83
C TYR A 51 18.36 6.47 7.10
N GLN A 52 19.52 5.83 7.28
CA GLN A 52 20.76 6.19 6.57
C GLN A 52 20.61 6.12 5.05
N ARG A 53 19.89 5.12 4.53
CA ARG A 53 19.58 5.02 3.10
C ARG A 53 18.73 6.19 2.60
N ALA A 54 17.77 6.66 3.40
CA ALA A 54 16.97 7.83 3.07
C ALA A 54 17.83 9.10 3.06
N MET A 55 18.73 9.24 4.03
CA MET A 55 19.69 10.35 4.09
C MET A 55 20.61 10.38 2.86
N LEU A 56 21.25 9.25 2.53
CA LEU A 56 22.13 9.12 1.35
C LEU A 56 21.41 9.47 0.04
N LYS A 57 20.13 9.11 -0.08
CA LYS A 57 19.31 9.46 -1.26
C LYS A 57 18.93 10.93 -1.30
N SER A 58 18.69 11.54 -0.13
CA SER A 58 18.22 12.92 -0.03
C SER A 58 19.27 13.97 -0.41
N SER A 59 20.53 13.58 -0.64
CA SER A 59 21.64 14.46 -1.06
C SER A 59 21.79 15.74 -0.22
N LYS A 60 21.30 15.74 1.03
CA LYS A 60 21.58 16.81 2.00
C LYS A 60 23.00 16.67 2.51
N GLU A 61 23.67 17.80 2.74
CA GLU A 61 24.96 17.83 3.43
C GLU A 61 24.85 17.05 4.75
N LEU A 62 25.58 15.94 4.81
CA LEU A 62 25.64 15.07 5.97
C LEU A 62 26.38 15.80 7.09
N SER A 63 25.90 15.65 8.33
CA SER A 63 26.60 16.18 9.51
C SER A 63 28.00 15.57 9.60
N VAL A 64 28.93 16.20 10.32
CA VAL A 64 30.31 15.70 10.46
C VAL A 64 30.34 14.26 11.01
N ALA A 65 29.44 13.91 11.94
CA ALA A 65 29.28 12.55 12.45
C ALA A 65 28.77 11.56 11.38
N ASP A 66 27.99 12.06 10.41
CA ASP A 66 27.44 11.22 9.36
C ASP A 66 28.39 11.00 8.16
N GLN A 67 29.40 11.86 8.02
CA GLN A 67 30.44 11.71 7.00
C GLN A 67 31.37 10.51 7.29
N GLU A 68 31.60 10.21 8.57
CA GLU A 68 32.48 9.12 9.00
C GLU A 68 31.96 7.76 8.53
N TRP A 69 30.70 7.42 8.84
CA TRP A 69 30.12 6.16 8.39
C TRP A 69 29.79 6.15 6.89
N SER A 70 29.48 7.31 6.29
CA SER A 70 29.21 7.42 4.85
C SER A 70 30.43 7.07 3.99
N SER A 71 31.64 7.19 4.52
CA SER A 71 32.86 6.78 3.82
C SER A 71 33.04 5.26 3.73
N GLN A 72 32.40 4.52 4.64
CA GLN A 72 32.56 3.06 4.77
C GLN A 72 31.38 2.26 4.24
N ALA A 73 30.29 2.94 3.85
CA ALA A 73 29.04 2.32 3.45
C ALA A 73 28.50 2.95 2.16
N SER A 74 27.81 2.14 1.35
CA SER A 74 27.25 2.58 0.08
C SER A 74 25.83 2.08 -0.13
N LEU A 75 25.17 2.58 -1.17
CA LEU A 75 23.93 1.99 -1.66
C LEU A 75 24.22 0.65 -2.36
N ASN A 76 23.18 -0.17 -2.51
CA ASN A 76 23.33 -1.57 -2.95
C ASN A 76 23.62 -1.75 -4.44
N SER A 77 23.63 -0.70 -5.25
CA SER A 77 23.85 -0.83 -6.71
C SER A 77 25.31 -1.10 -7.03
N LEU A 78 25.56 -1.98 -8.01
CA LEU A 78 26.91 -2.35 -8.45
C LEU A 78 27.84 -1.15 -8.67
N ALA A 79 27.36 -0.08 -9.30
CA ALA A 79 28.17 1.13 -9.53
C ALA A 79 28.69 1.78 -8.24
N GLU A 80 27.85 1.86 -7.20
CA GLU A 80 28.24 2.45 -5.91
C GLU A 80 29.12 1.49 -5.10
N VAL A 81 28.83 0.19 -5.16
CA VAL A 81 29.64 -0.85 -4.51
C VAL A 81 31.03 -0.95 -5.14
N HIS A 82 31.12 -0.89 -6.47
CA HIS A 82 32.38 -0.86 -7.20
C HIS A 82 33.17 0.41 -6.89
N LYS A 83 32.49 1.57 -6.81
CA LYS A 83 33.11 2.83 -6.38
C LYS A 83 33.67 2.72 -4.96
N LEU A 84 32.96 2.08 -4.03
CA LEU A 84 33.41 1.92 -2.64
C LEU A 84 34.66 1.03 -2.51
N TYR A 85 34.68 -0.14 -3.16
CA TYR A 85 35.77 -1.10 -2.96
C TYR A 85 36.92 -0.99 -3.97
N CYS A 86 36.65 -0.45 -5.17
CA CYS A 86 37.61 -0.37 -6.27
C CYS A 86 37.96 1.08 -6.67
N ASN A 87 37.31 2.11 -6.10
CA ASN A 87 37.51 3.54 -6.41
C ASN A 87 37.30 3.92 -7.89
N GLU A 88 36.61 3.08 -8.66
CA GLU A 88 36.34 3.29 -10.08
C GLU A 88 34.83 3.42 -10.33
N SER A 89 34.45 4.37 -11.19
CA SER A 89 33.05 4.59 -11.55
C SER A 89 32.66 3.82 -12.80
N LEU A 90 31.53 3.11 -12.76
CA LEU A 90 30.92 2.47 -13.91
C LEU A 90 29.99 3.44 -14.65
N GLN A 91 29.98 3.37 -15.99
CA GLN A 91 29.09 4.17 -16.85
C GLN A 91 27.68 3.59 -16.79
N LYS A 92 26.65 4.44 -16.58
CA LYS A 92 25.25 4.01 -16.41
C LYS A 92 24.42 4.09 -17.72
N GLU A 93 24.92 4.76 -18.74
CA GLU A 93 24.13 5.16 -19.92
C GLU A 93 23.77 4.03 -20.89
N PRO A 94 24.66 3.08 -21.24
CA PRO A 94 24.33 2.01 -22.21
C PRO A 94 23.19 1.09 -21.75
N ARG A 95 22.91 1.04 -20.44
CA ARG A 95 21.84 0.23 -19.85
C ARG A 95 20.44 0.68 -20.29
N GLU A 96 20.23 1.97 -20.58
CA GLU A 96 18.90 2.46 -20.94
C GLU A 96 18.36 1.84 -22.23
N ILE A 97 19.25 1.46 -23.15
CA ILE A 97 18.90 0.77 -24.40
C ILE A 97 18.22 -0.57 -24.10
N PHE A 98 18.67 -1.32 -23.08
CA PHE A 98 18.03 -2.58 -22.68
C PHE A 98 16.66 -2.39 -21.99
N VAL A 99 16.40 -1.20 -21.42
CA VAL A 99 15.17 -0.94 -20.65
C VAL A 99 14.07 -0.36 -21.52
N LYS A 100 14.43 0.54 -22.45
CA LYS A 100 13.48 1.30 -23.27
C LYS A 100 13.52 0.91 -24.76
N GLY A 101 14.62 0.33 -25.22
CA GLY A 101 14.82 0.02 -26.64
C GLY A 101 14.17 -1.29 -27.06
N ASP A 102 14.00 -1.44 -28.37
CA ASP A 102 13.50 -2.65 -29.00
C ASP A 102 14.65 -3.62 -29.33
N LEU A 103 14.31 -4.86 -29.70
CA LEU A 103 15.30 -5.86 -30.09
C LEU A 103 16.21 -5.40 -31.24
N LYS A 104 15.69 -4.55 -32.16
CA LYS A 104 16.46 -3.98 -33.26
C LYS A 104 17.56 -3.04 -32.77
N ASP A 105 17.25 -2.17 -31.80
CA ASP A 105 18.22 -1.24 -31.22
C ASP A 105 19.37 -1.97 -30.52
N VAL A 106 19.07 -3.13 -29.92
CA VAL A 106 20.06 -4.01 -29.29
C VAL A 106 20.96 -4.67 -30.34
N LEU A 107 20.40 -5.08 -31.48
CA LEU A 107 21.17 -5.67 -32.58
C LEU A 107 22.12 -4.64 -33.21
N ASP A 108 21.63 -3.43 -33.46
CA ASP A 108 22.43 -2.36 -34.07
C ASP A 108 23.60 -1.92 -33.17
N ASN A 109 23.43 -2.01 -31.85
CA ASN A 109 24.44 -1.63 -30.86
C ASN A 109 25.10 -2.83 -30.15
N PHE A 110 25.00 -4.03 -30.73
CA PHE A 110 25.34 -5.28 -30.05
C PHE A 110 26.75 -5.29 -29.43
N GLN A 111 27.77 -4.88 -30.20
CA GLN A 111 29.16 -4.94 -29.74
C GLN A 111 29.41 -4.01 -28.53
N MET A 112 28.83 -2.81 -28.54
CA MET A 112 28.92 -1.87 -27.44
C MET A 112 28.24 -2.42 -26.18
N LEU A 113 27.02 -2.97 -26.35
CA LEU A 113 26.24 -3.52 -25.25
C LEU A 113 26.88 -4.76 -24.62
N MET A 114 27.41 -5.68 -25.44
CA MET A 114 28.10 -6.86 -24.94
C MET A 114 29.42 -6.51 -24.26
N THR A 115 30.13 -5.50 -24.76
CA THR A 115 31.32 -4.96 -24.08
C THR A 115 30.93 -4.37 -22.72
N TYR A 116 29.82 -3.63 -22.65
CA TYR A 116 29.27 -3.13 -21.40
C TYR A 116 28.93 -4.27 -20.42
N CYS A 117 28.21 -5.32 -20.86
CA CYS A 117 27.92 -6.49 -20.04
C CYS A 117 29.19 -7.20 -19.55
N SER A 118 30.22 -7.32 -20.39
CA SER A 118 31.50 -7.92 -19.99
C SER A 118 32.22 -7.10 -18.92
N LYS A 119 32.17 -5.75 -19.01
CA LYS A 119 32.74 -4.85 -18.00
C LYS A 119 32.01 -4.99 -16.65
N ASP A 120 30.70 -5.16 -16.65
CA ASP A 120 29.92 -5.39 -15.42
C ASP A 120 30.31 -6.72 -14.74
N VAL A 121 30.60 -7.78 -15.53
CA VAL A 121 31.11 -9.05 -14.98
C VAL A 121 32.51 -8.89 -14.39
N VAL A 122 33.40 -8.16 -15.07
CA VAL A 122 34.76 -7.85 -14.57
C VAL A 122 34.67 -7.04 -13.27
N ALA A 123 33.81 -6.02 -13.22
CA ALA A 123 33.57 -5.22 -12.03
C ALA A 123 33.06 -6.07 -10.86
N THR A 124 32.14 -7.00 -11.12
CA THR A 124 31.62 -7.93 -10.11
C THR A 124 32.74 -8.82 -9.54
N ARG A 125 33.64 -9.31 -10.39
CA ARG A 125 34.83 -10.07 -9.95
C ARG A 125 35.77 -9.23 -9.09
N ASN A 126 36.05 -7.99 -9.50
CA ASN A 126 36.93 -7.08 -8.76
C ASN A 126 36.37 -6.79 -7.36
N VAL A 127 35.06 -6.53 -7.27
CA VAL A 127 34.36 -6.36 -5.99
C VAL A 127 34.47 -7.62 -5.14
N LEU A 128 34.20 -8.80 -5.71
CA LEU A 128 34.27 -10.07 -4.98
C LEU A 128 35.67 -10.30 -4.38
N GLN A 129 36.73 -10.02 -5.13
CA GLN A 129 38.10 -10.22 -4.69
C GLN A 129 38.44 -9.41 -3.44
N LYS A 130 37.87 -8.21 -3.28
CA LYS A 130 38.03 -7.37 -2.08
C LYS A 130 37.04 -7.70 -0.98
N LEU A 131 35.80 -8.01 -1.34
CA LEU A 131 34.70 -8.19 -0.41
C LEU A 131 34.69 -9.55 0.29
N TYR A 132 35.06 -10.62 -0.43
CA TYR A 132 34.99 -11.98 0.11
C TYR A 132 35.96 -12.22 1.30
N PRO A 133 37.22 -11.74 1.28
CA PRO A 133 38.09 -11.80 2.46
C PRO A 133 37.49 -11.08 3.67
N LEU A 134 36.99 -9.85 3.48
CA LEU A 134 36.35 -9.07 4.55
C LEU A 134 35.13 -9.77 5.14
N TYR A 135 34.36 -10.45 4.28
CA TYR A 135 33.24 -11.28 4.72
C TYR A 135 33.73 -12.47 5.56
N CYS A 136 34.78 -13.17 5.15
CA CYS A 136 35.32 -14.32 5.89
C CYS A 136 35.90 -13.89 7.25
N ASP A 137 36.58 -12.75 7.31
CA ASP A 137 37.12 -12.21 8.56
C ASP A 137 36.00 -11.87 9.55
N ARG A 138 34.88 -11.32 9.05
CA ARG A 138 33.71 -10.97 9.87
C ARG A 138 32.87 -12.18 10.24
N PHE A 139 32.79 -13.18 9.36
CA PHE A 139 31.96 -14.38 9.52
C PHE A 139 32.79 -15.64 9.25
N PRO A 140 33.66 -16.05 10.20
CA PRO A 140 34.59 -17.15 10.00
C PRO A 140 33.90 -18.52 9.97
N HIS A 141 32.68 -18.63 10.50
CA HIS A 141 31.98 -19.90 10.62
C HIS A 141 31.34 -20.33 9.29
N PRO A 142 31.66 -21.53 8.76
CA PRO A 142 31.21 -21.96 7.44
C PRO A 142 29.70 -22.13 7.31
N ALA A 143 28.98 -22.35 8.43
CA ALA A 143 27.52 -22.48 8.41
C ALA A 143 26.82 -21.22 7.90
N THR A 144 27.37 -20.02 8.09
CA THR A 144 26.76 -18.79 7.57
C THR A 144 26.79 -18.80 6.04
N LEU A 145 27.94 -19.14 5.44
CA LEU A 145 28.06 -19.24 3.99
C LEU A 145 27.21 -20.38 3.43
N ALA A 146 27.21 -21.55 4.06
CA ALA A 146 26.39 -22.69 3.64
C ALA A 146 24.89 -22.36 3.65
N GLY A 147 24.41 -21.72 4.73
CA GLY A 147 23.02 -21.27 4.84
C GLY A 147 22.66 -20.24 3.77
N MET A 148 23.58 -19.33 3.44
CA MET A 148 23.37 -18.36 2.36
C MET A 148 23.23 -19.02 0.99
N LEU A 149 24.06 -20.02 0.67
CA LEU A 149 24.02 -20.73 -0.61
C LEU A 149 22.73 -21.55 -0.79
N GLU A 150 22.26 -22.21 0.28
CA GLU A 150 21.00 -22.97 0.25
C GLU A 150 19.78 -22.04 0.14
N LEU A 151 19.77 -20.93 0.87
CA LEU A 151 18.67 -19.96 0.81
C LEU A 151 18.54 -19.31 -0.58
N GLY A 152 19.65 -19.12 -1.30
CA GLY A 152 19.67 -18.66 -2.69
C GLY A 152 19.11 -19.66 -3.70
N SER A 153 18.93 -20.92 -3.28
CA SER A 153 18.46 -22.03 -4.12
C SER A 153 16.97 -22.32 -3.94
N ALA A 154 16.21 -21.39 -3.34
CA ALA A 154 14.76 -21.53 -3.13
C ALA A 154 14.00 -21.89 -4.43
N TYR A 155 12.99 -22.74 -4.29
CA TYR A 155 12.20 -23.31 -5.39
C TYR A 155 10.74 -23.43 -4.96
N LEU A 156 9.81 -22.96 -5.78
CA LEU A 156 8.39 -22.95 -5.48
C LEU A 156 7.62 -23.72 -6.57
N PRO A 157 7.22 -24.98 -6.31
CA PRO A 157 6.48 -25.76 -7.30
C PRO A 157 5.04 -25.27 -7.45
N VAL A 158 4.57 -25.22 -8.70
CA VAL A 158 3.21 -24.82 -9.07
C VAL A 158 2.66 -25.79 -10.13
N ASN A 159 1.35 -25.74 -10.36
CA ASN A 159 0.69 -26.49 -11.41
C ASN A 159 -0.28 -25.57 -12.17
N SER A 160 -1.08 -26.14 -13.07
CA SER A 160 -2.09 -25.43 -13.88
C SER A 160 -3.10 -24.61 -13.06
N THR A 161 -3.23 -24.85 -11.75
CA THR A 161 -4.07 -24.01 -10.88
C THR A 161 -3.54 -22.58 -10.73
N TRP A 162 -2.26 -22.32 -10.99
CA TRP A 162 -1.66 -20.99 -10.88
C TRP A 162 -2.32 -19.97 -11.81
N GLU A 163 -2.47 -20.32 -13.10
CA GLU A 163 -3.10 -19.44 -14.09
C GLU A 163 -4.58 -19.27 -13.79
N ARG A 164 -5.25 -20.35 -13.37
CA ARG A 164 -6.64 -20.31 -12.94
C ARG A 164 -6.83 -19.37 -11.74
N TYR A 165 -6.00 -19.48 -10.71
CA TYR A 165 -6.03 -18.63 -9.53
C TYR A 165 -5.86 -17.15 -9.88
N ILE A 166 -4.90 -16.84 -10.76
CA ILE A 166 -4.69 -15.47 -11.24
C ILE A 166 -5.95 -14.95 -11.94
N ASN A 167 -6.53 -15.74 -12.84
CA ASN A 167 -7.71 -15.34 -13.59
C ASN A 167 -8.92 -15.16 -12.68
N GLU A 168 -9.19 -16.11 -11.79
CA GLU A 168 -10.29 -16.03 -10.82
C GLU A 168 -10.11 -14.81 -9.89
N CYS A 169 -8.92 -14.58 -9.34
CA CYS A 169 -8.68 -13.42 -8.48
C CYS A 169 -8.86 -12.09 -9.23
N ASN A 170 -8.42 -12.01 -10.49
CA ASN A 170 -8.63 -10.82 -11.32
C ASN A 170 -10.11 -10.59 -11.65
N LEU A 171 -10.84 -11.65 -12.00
CA LEU A 171 -12.28 -11.58 -12.29
C LEU A 171 -13.05 -11.14 -11.03
N THR A 172 -12.84 -11.80 -9.90
CA THR A 172 -13.48 -11.42 -8.63
C THR A 172 -13.11 -9.99 -8.24
N TYR A 173 -11.86 -9.55 -8.42
CA TYR A 173 -11.47 -8.17 -8.16
C TYR A 173 -12.24 -7.18 -9.06
N GLN A 174 -12.37 -7.47 -10.36
CA GLN A 174 -13.12 -6.63 -11.30
C GLN A 174 -14.61 -6.57 -10.92
N GLU A 175 -15.22 -7.70 -10.56
CA GLU A 175 -16.61 -7.76 -10.08
C GLU A 175 -16.81 -6.92 -8.82
N LEU A 176 -15.93 -7.06 -7.81
CA LEU A 176 -15.99 -6.26 -6.58
C LEU A 176 -15.76 -4.77 -6.85
N GLU A 177 -14.90 -4.42 -7.81
CA GLU A 177 -14.65 -3.03 -8.22
C GLU A 177 -15.89 -2.45 -8.91
N ILE A 178 -16.53 -3.20 -9.82
CA ILE A 178 -17.78 -2.81 -10.48
C ILE A 178 -18.90 -2.65 -9.45
N GLU A 179 -19.07 -3.60 -8.54
CA GLU A 179 -20.07 -3.50 -7.47
C GLU A 179 -19.82 -2.27 -6.58
N SER A 180 -18.56 -2.03 -6.18
CA SER A 180 -18.20 -0.87 -5.39
C SER A 180 -18.48 0.44 -6.14
N ARG A 181 -18.21 0.49 -7.45
CA ARG A 181 -18.52 1.64 -8.30
C ARG A 181 -20.02 1.86 -8.41
N TYR A 182 -20.78 0.80 -8.62
CA TYR A 182 -22.23 0.86 -8.72
C TYR A 182 -22.88 1.40 -7.44
N GLN A 183 -22.47 0.90 -6.26
CA GLN A 183 -22.97 1.40 -4.98
C GLN A 183 -22.67 2.88 -4.79
N LEU A 184 -21.47 3.33 -5.16
CA LEU A 184 -21.10 4.74 -5.08
C LEU A 184 -21.83 5.61 -6.10
N SER A 185 -22.06 5.11 -7.33
CA SER A 185 -22.85 5.81 -8.36
C SER A 185 -24.28 6.01 -7.90
N LYS A 186 -24.94 4.94 -7.42
CA LYS A 186 -26.30 5.02 -6.91
C LYS A 186 -26.44 6.08 -5.82
N ARG A 187 -25.47 6.15 -4.89
CA ARG A 187 -25.47 7.16 -3.83
C ARG A 187 -25.16 8.57 -4.35
N ALA A 188 -24.29 8.71 -5.35
CA ALA A 188 -24.06 9.99 -6.01
C ALA A 188 -25.34 10.51 -6.70
N ASP A 189 -26.11 9.61 -7.32
CA ASP A 189 -27.37 9.93 -7.98
C ASP A 189 -28.45 10.35 -6.94
N GLU A 190 -28.58 9.60 -5.84
CA GLU A 190 -29.45 9.96 -4.70
C GLU A 190 -29.11 11.33 -4.13
N ASN A 191 -27.82 11.62 -3.91
CA ASN A 191 -27.39 12.91 -3.40
C ASN A 191 -27.64 14.04 -4.42
N CYS A 192 -27.51 13.78 -5.72
CA CYS A 192 -27.84 14.76 -6.74
C CYS A 192 -29.33 15.13 -6.74
N ALA A 193 -30.23 14.18 -6.42
CA ALA A 193 -31.66 14.43 -6.32
C ALA A 193 -32.03 15.43 -5.20
N LEU A 194 -31.19 15.58 -4.17
CA LEU A 194 -31.38 16.58 -3.11
C LEU A 194 -31.39 18.03 -3.60
N MET A 195 -30.96 18.26 -4.85
CA MET A 195 -31.00 19.57 -5.50
C MET A 195 -32.43 20.07 -5.76
N GLU A 196 -33.38 19.18 -6.06
CA GLU A 196 -34.74 19.55 -6.48
C GLU A 196 -35.47 20.36 -5.40
N ASP A 197 -35.30 19.98 -4.13
CA ASP A 197 -35.97 20.59 -2.97
C ASP A 197 -35.03 21.46 -2.11
N ASN A 198 -33.79 21.72 -2.54
CA ASN A 198 -32.73 22.31 -1.71
C ASN A 198 -32.44 21.57 -0.38
N GLN A 199 -32.77 20.28 -0.30
CA GLN A 199 -32.56 19.46 0.89
C GLN A 199 -31.07 19.29 1.22
N TYR A 200 -30.17 19.48 0.25
CA TYR A 200 -28.73 19.46 0.47
C TYR A 200 -28.26 20.50 1.52
N LYS A 201 -29.03 21.56 1.78
CA LYS A 201 -28.70 22.55 2.82
C LYS A 201 -28.86 22.00 4.24
N ASN A 202 -29.68 20.96 4.42
CA ASN A 202 -29.89 20.32 5.72
C ASN A 202 -28.77 19.32 6.03
N ASP A 203 -27.96 18.95 5.05
CA ASP A 203 -26.85 18.02 5.22
C ASP A 203 -25.51 18.76 5.30
N LEU A 204 -24.90 18.77 6.50
CA LEU A 204 -23.62 19.40 6.83
C LEU A 204 -22.48 19.00 5.89
N TRP A 205 -22.60 17.79 5.39
CA TRP A 205 -21.64 17.01 4.64
C TRP A 205 -21.72 17.35 3.13
N MET A 206 -22.86 17.92 2.69
CA MET A 206 -23.09 18.47 1.35
C MET A 206 -22.68 19.95 1.23
N TRP A 207 -22.38 20.64 2.33
CA TRP A 207 -22.01 22.06 2.33
C TRP A 207 -20.68 22.36 1.63
N ASP A 208 -19.74 21.42 1.67
CA ASP A 208 -18.43 21.54 1.00
C ASP A 208 -18.51 21.34 -0.53
N GLN A 209 -19.65 20.86 -1.05
CA GLN A 209 -19.78 20.54 -2.47
C GLN A 209 -20.21 21.74 -3.32
N ASP A 210 -19.72 21.79 -4.56
CA ASP A 210 -20.03 22.85 -5.51
C ASP A 210 -21.35 22.56 -6.26
N TRP A 211 -22.44 23.10 -5.72
CA TRP A 211 -23.81 23.00 -6.26
C TRP A 211 -24.09 23.93 -7.45
N SER A 212 -23.10 24.67 -7.96
CA SER A 212 -23.32 25.57 -9.10
C SER A 212 -23.70 24.81 -10.37
N THR A 213 -24.72 25.30 -11.06
CA THR A 213 -25.12 24.82 -12.40
C THR A 213 -24.39 25.62 -13.47
N GLN A 214 -24.24 25.01 -14.66
CA GLN A 214 -23.69 25.72 -15.80
C GLN A 214 -24.81 26.36 -16.62
N ASP A 215 -24.72 27.69 -16.77
CA ASP A 215 -25.60 28.44 -17.64
C ASP A 215 -25.31 28.19 -19.12
N PHE A 216 -26.38 28.17 -19.93
CA PHE A 216 -26.26 28.02 -21.38
C PHE A 216 -25.66 29.28 -22.01
N LYS A 217 -24.51 29.13 -22.67
CA LYS A 217 -23.99 30.14 -23.60
C LYS A 217 -24.48 29.81 -25.02
N LEU A 218 -25.46 30.56 -25.50
CA LEU A 218 -25.97 30.48 -26.88
C LEU A 218 -24.91 30.96 -27.87
N LYS A 219 -24.96 30.48 -29.13
CA LYS A 219 -24.09 31.00 -30.19
C LYS A 219 -24.38 32.47 -30.40
N LYS A 220 -23.37 33.33 -30.27
CA LYS A 220 -23.45 34.70 -30.80
C LYS A 220 -23.53 34.62 -32.32
N SER A 221 -24.42 35.40 -32.92
CA SER A 221 -24.59 35.43 -34.37
C SER A 221 -23.25 35.78 -35.03
N THR A 222 -22.80 34.90 -35.93
CA THR A 222 -21.62 35.16 -36.77
C THR A 222 -22.11 35.68 -38.12
N SER A 223 -21.55 36.79 -38.57
CA SER A 223 -21.90 37.44 -39.83
C SER A 223 -21.57 36.54 -41.03
N LYS A 224 -22.63 36.08 -41.71
CA LYS A 224 -22.77 35.63 -43.11
C LYS A 224 -21.54 34.99 -43.80
N SER A 225 -21.65 33.69 -44.08
CA SER A 225 -21.15 33.09 -45.33
C SER A 225 -22.37 32.67 -46.16
N LYS A 226 -22.45 33.16 -47.41
CA LYS A 226 -23.59 32.98 -48.32
C LYS A 226 -23.50 31.62 -49.02
N SER A 227 -24.48 30.73 -48.79
CA SER A 227 -24.84 29.68 -49.74
C SER A 227 -26.33 29.79 -50.06
N LYS A 228 -26.63 30.44 -51.19
CA LYS A 228 -27.99 30.59 -51.72
C LYS A 228 -28.46 29.26 -52.29
N LEU A 229 -29.21 28.44 -51.55
CA LEU A 229 -30.13 27.46 -52.14
C LEU A 229 -31.12 26.99 -51.05
N LYS A 230 -32.41 27.25 -51.29
CA LYS A 230 -33.58 26.87 -50.45
C LYS A 230 -33.73 27.57 -49.09
N GLU A 231 -33.56 28.90 -49.06
CA GLU A 231 -33.72 29.69 -47.82
C GLU A 231 -35.19 29.76 -47.33
N ALA A 232 -36.18 29.75 -48.23
CA ALA A 232 -37.58 30.06 -47.87
C ALA A 232 -38.31 28.93 -47.12
N GLU A 233 -38.16 27.67 -47.53
CA GLU A 233 -38.82 26.52 -46.88
C GLU A 233 -38.21 26.16 -45.51
N PHE A 234 -36.94 26.51 -45.29
CA PHE A 234 -36.21 26.18 -44.08
C PHE A 234 -35.90 27.39 -43.18
N GLN A 235 -36.55 28.54 -43.41
CA GLN A 235 -36.42 29.75 -42.58
C GLN A 235 -36.64 29.46 -41.09
N HIS A 236 -37.61 28.60 -40.77
CA HIS A 236 -37.85 28.13 -39.42
C HIS A 236 -36.61 27.40 -38.85
N LEU A 237 -35.95 26.51 -39.59
CA LEU A 237 -34.73 25.82 -39.13
C LEU A 237 -33.54 26.78 -38.95
N TYR A 238 -33.42 27.80 -39.78
CA TYR A 238 -32.40 28.84 -39.60
C TYR A 238 -32.64 29.70 -38.35
N SER A 239 -33.90 29.96 -37.99
CA SER A 239 -34.25 30.60 -36.71
C SER A 239 -33.92 29.73 -35.49
N PHE A 240 -33.93 28.40 -35.66
CA PHE A 240 -33.52 27.46 -34.62
C PHE A 240 -32.01 27.47 -34.37
N LYS A 241 -31.19 27.86 -35.36
CA LYS A 241 -29.73 27.93 -35.22
C LYS A 241 -29.28 28.82 -34.05
N ASP A 242 -30.00 29.92 -33.82
CA ASP A 242 -29.71 30.87 -32.73
C ASP A 242 -30.11 30.32 -31.35
N ARG A 243 -30.96 29.29 -31.32
CA ARG A 243 -31.37 28.57 -30.10
C ARG A 243 -30.46 27.38 -29.78
N ILE A 244 -29.46 27.10 -30.63
CA ILE A 244 -28.49 26.02 -30.41
C ILE A 244 -27.35 26.53 -29.50
N PRO A 245 -26.99 25.79 -28.43
CA PRO A 245 -25.84 26.12 -27.60
C PRO A 245 -24.53 26.23 -28.41
N ALA A 246 -23.65 27.16 -28.02
CA ALA A 246 -22.35 27.35 -28.68
C ALA A 246 -21.42 26.13 -28.55
N ARG A 247 -21.51 25.46 -27.41
CA ARG A 247 -20.92 24.14 -27.14
C ARG A 247 -21.99 23.33 -26.43
N LYS A 248 -22.13 22.03 -26.74
CA LYS A 248 -23.03 21.14 -25.99
C LYS A 248 -22.46 21.01 -24.56
N PRO A 249 -23.11 21.56 -23.51
CA PRO A 249 -22.62 21.37 -22.15
C PRO A 249 -22.87 19.93 -21.71
N LEU A 250 -21.96 19.36 -20.92
CA LEU A 250 -22.14 18.04 -20.30
C LEU A 250 -23.16 18.18 -19.18
N LEU A 251 -24.29 17.47 -19.28
CA LEU A 251 -25.37 17.42 -18.27
C LEU A 251 -25.79 18.82 -17.75
N PRO A 252 -26.37 19.69 -18.59
CA PRO A 252 -26.83 21.01 -18.14
C PRO A 252 -27.92 20.89 -17.07
N GLY A 253 -27.86 21.73 -16.04
CA GLY A 253 -28.77 21.68 -14.90
C GLY A 253 -28.26 20.84 -13.72
N TYR A 254 -27.24 20.00 -13.91
CA TYR A 254 -26.64 19.21 -12.84
C TYR A 254 -25.53 19.99 -12.09
N PRO A 255 -25.31 19.72 -10.79
CA PRO A 255 -24.24 20.31 -9.99
C PRO A 255 -22.85 20.12 -10.59
N ALA A 256 -21.96 21.10 -10.41
CA ALA A 256 -20.58 21.02 -10.88
C ALA A 256 -19.80 19.82 -10.29
N TRP A 257 -20.08 19.45 -9.03
CA TRP A 257 -19.45 18.29 -8.40
C TRP A 257 -19.87 16.97 -9.07
N TYR A 258 -21.15 16.80 -9.41
CA TYR A 258 -21.70 15.57 -10.00
C TYR A 258 -21.24 15.40 -11.45
N ARG A 259 -21.21 16.49 -12.23
CA ARG A 259 -20.70 16.49 -13.61
C ARG A 259 -19.25 16.04 -13.73
N LYS A 260 -18.42 16.29 -12.71
CA LYS A 260 -17.03 15.80 -12.66
C LYS A 260 -16.95 14.27 -12.52
N LEU A 261 -18.03 13.62 -12.09
CA LEU A 261 -18.12 12.17 -11.91
C LEU A 261 -18.71 11.46 -13.13
N CYS A 262 -19.28 12.17 -14.09
CA CYS A 262 -19.86 11.57 -15.30
C CYS A 262 -18.85 11.56 -16.44
N SER A 263 -18.81 10.49 -17.23
CA SER A 263 -18.07 10.43 -18.49
C SER A 263 -18.78 11.24 -19.59
N LYS A 264 -18.03 11.61 -20.63
CA LYS A 264 -18.60 12.34 -21.79
C LYS A 264 -19.28 11.35 -22.74
N PRO A 265 -20.42 11.71 -23.35
CA PRO A 265 -21.14 10.85 -24.29
C PRO A 265 -20.36 10.39 -25.53
N ASP A 266 -19.23 11.03 -25.82
CA ASP A 266 -18.39 10.72 -26.99
C ASP A 266 -17.29 9.68 -26.68
N GLU A 267 -17.26 9.10 -25.47
CA GLU A 267 -16.32 8.04 -25.08
C GLU A 267 -16.91 6.64 -25.35
N ASP A 268 -16.10 5.70 -25.86
CA ASP A 268 -16.54 4.38 -26.36
C ASP A 268 -17.26 3.50 -25.30
N ASP A 269 -17.08 3.79 -24.00
CA ASP A 269 -17.71 3.09 -22.86
C ASP A 269 -18.61 4.03 -22.03
N TRP A 270 -19.35 4.94 -22.68
CA TRP A 270 -20.22 5.87 -21.97
C TRP A 270 -21.42 5.19 -21.31
N ILE A 271 -21.59 5.43 -20.00
CA ILE A 271 -22.73 4.97 -19.20
C ILE A 271 -23.44 6.20 -18.64
N PRO A 272 -24.79 6.28 -18.70
CA PRO A 272 -25.54 7.34 -18.04
C PRO A 272 -25.27 7.37 -16.53
N GLY A 273 -24.98 8.56 -15.99
CA GLY A 273 -24.76 8.78 -14.55
C GLY A 273 -23.30 8.89 -14.16
N ALA A 274 -23.03 8.79 -12.85
CA ALA A 274 -21.71 8.98 -12.28
C ALA A 274 -20.79 7.76 -12.47
N SER A 275 -20.22 7.61 -13.66
CA SER A 275 -19.38 6.48 -14.09
C SER A 275 -17.91 6.57 -13.64
N ASN A 276 -17.35 7.78 -13.51
CA ASN A 276 -15.95 8.04 -13.16
C ASN A 276 -15.73 8.05 -11.63
N ILE A 277 -16.24 7.03 -10.95
CA ILE A 277 -16.10 6.89 -9.50
C ILE A 277 -15.02 5.85 -9.16
N GLY A 278 -14.10 6.23 -8.28
CA GLY A 278 -13.15 5.32 -7.65
C GLY A 278 -12.99 5.61 -6.16
N THR A 279 -12.72 4.58 -5.36
CA THR A 279 -12.47 4.68 -3.91
C THR A 279 -11.28 5.56 -3.53
N GLY A 280 -10.40 5.89 -4.48
CA GLY A 280 -9.25 6.78 -4.29
C GLY A 280 -9.51 8.25 -4.64
N MET A 281 -10.55 8.52 -5.44
CA MET A 281 -11.08 9.88 -5.56
C MET A 281 -11.71 10.21 -4.20
N GLN A 282 -11.63 11.46 -3.75
CA GLN A 282 -12.05 11.93 -2.41
C GLN A 282 -13.56 11.81 -2.14
N LEU A 283 -14.24 10.82 -2.72
CA LEU A 283 -15.67 10.65 -2.85
C LEU A 283 -16.37 10.26 -1.56
N VAL A 284 -15.72 9.58 -0.61
CA VAL A 284 -16.35 9.36 0.70
C VAL A 284 -16.60 10.70 1.43
N ALA A 285 -15.82 11.73 1.13
CA ALA A 285 -16.07 13.11 1.59
C ALA A 285 -17.03 13.90 0.67
N LYS A 286 -17.36 13.39 -0.53
CA LYS A 286 -18.26 14.05 -1.51
C LYS A 286 -19.64 13.40 -1.64
N CYS A 287 -19.78 12.16 -1.20
CA CYS A 287 -21.06 11.45 -1.04
C CYS A 287 -21.17 10.88 0.38
N PRO A 288 -21.15 11.72 1.43
CA PRO A 288 -21.59 11.34 2.75
C PRO A 288 -22.99 10.73 2.67
N VAL A 289 -23.16 9.69 3.46
CA VAL A 289 -24.34 8.85 3.46
C VAL A 289 -25.08 9.16 4.74
N VAL A 290 -26.20 9.87 4.62
CA VAL A 290 -27.11 10.14 5.72
C VAL A 290 -28.50 9.68 5.29
N GLU A 291 -29.08 8.74 6.04
CA GLU A 291 -30.51 8.47 5.96
C GLU A 291 -31.21 9.16 7.14
N PRO A 292 -32.30 9.92 6.92
CA PRO A 292 -33.08 10.44 8.03
C PRO A 292 -33.69 9.26 8.78
N ARG A 293 -33.34 9.10 10.06
CA ARG A 293 -34.00 8.15 10.96
C ARG A 293 -35.51 8.41 10.95
N LYS A 294 -36.29 7.51 10.33
CA LYS A 294 -37.72 7.39 10.62
C LYS A 294 -37.87 6.65 11.96
N GLY A 295 -37.61 7.37 13.05
CA GLY A 295 -38.06 6.98 14.37
C GLY A 295 -39.45 7.56 14.60
N ASN A 296 -40.47 6.71 14.74
CA ASN A 296 -41.73 7.11 15.36
C ASN A 296 -41.42 7.53 16.79
N LEU A 297 -41.57 8.80 17.14
CA LEU A 297 -41.77 9.32 18.50
C LEU A 297 -42.18 10.80 18.41
N GLU A 298 -43.50 10.99 18.56
CA GLU A 298 -44.26 12.08 19.18
C GLU A 298 -43.75 13.54 19.24
N SER A 299 -44.68 14.43 18.85
CA SER A 299 -44.78 15.89 19.01
C SER A 299 -44.19 16.80 17.92
N ASP A 300 -45.04 17.10 16.91
CA ASP A 300 -44.84 18.14 15.89
C ASP A 300 -44.70 19.57 16.46
N ASP A 301 -45.07 19.80 17.72
CA ASP A 301 -45.04 21.14 18.31
C ASP A 301 -43.62 21.60 18.69
N GLU A 302 -42.72 20.72 19.14
CA GLU A 302 -41.38 21.14 19.63
C GLU A 302 -40.44 21.58 18.49
N MET A 303 -40.50 20.94 17.32
CA MET A 303 -39.67 21.31 16.16
C MET A 303 -40.12 22.60 15.47
N SER A 304 -41.40 22.96 15.59
CA SER A 304 -41.94 24.22 15.06
C SER A 304 -41.49 25.46 15.86
N HIS A 305 -41.07 25.24 17.11
CA HIS A 305 -40.54 26.27 17.99
C HIS A 305 -39.02 26.40 17.89
N LEU A 306 -38.30 25.32 17.54
CA LEU A 306 -36.84 25.32 17.46
C LEU A 306 -36.29 26.29 16.40
N TRP A 307 -36.88 26.34 15.21
CA TRP A 307 -36.42 27.26 14.15
C TRP A 307 -36.68 28.73 14.52
N LYS A 308 -37.82 29.00 15.18
CA LYS A 308 -38.16 30.34 15.72
C LYS A 308 -37.20 30.73 16.84
N ASP A 309 -36.85 29.81 17.74
CA ASP A 309 -35.89 30.06 18.81
C ASP A 309 -34.47 30.26 18.27
N VAL A 310 -34.07 29.52 17.24
CA VAL A 310 -32.78 29.70 16.57
C VAL A 310 -32.74 31.07 15.88
N GLU A 311 -33.78 31.47 15.14
CA GLU A 311 -33.87 32.77 14.48
C GLU A 311 -33.93 33.95 15.48
N MET A 312 -34.63 33.76 16.60
CA MET A 312 -34.77 34.77 17.67
C MET A 312 -33.51 34.91 18.52
N ASN A 313 -32.68 33.87 18.62
CA ASN A 313 -31.40 33.90 19.34
C ASN A 313 -30.20 34.31 18.47
N LEU A 314 -30.22 34.03 17.16
CA LEU A 314 -29.18 34.49 16.22
C LEU A 314 -29.25 35.99 15.92
N SER A 315 -30.44 36.60 16.04
CA SER A 315 -30.67 38.03 15.73
C SER A 315 -30.31 38.99 16.86
N LYS A 316 -30.05 38.50 18.09
CA LYS A 316 -29.60 39.36 19.19
C LYS A 316 -28.11 39.64 19.09
N LYS A 317 -27.77 40.89 18.73
CA LYS A 317 -26.42 41.48 18.83
C LYS A 317 -25.76 41.32 20.22
N ASP A 318 -26.54 40.99 21.25
CA ASP A 318 -26.05 40.76 22.63
C ASP A 318 -25.40 39.38 22.84
N TYR A 319 -25.55 38.42 21.93
CA TYR A 319 -24.91 37.09 22.06
C TYR A 319 -23.38 37.15 21.94
N TYR A 320 -22.84 38.12 21.19
CA TYR A 320 -21.40 38.24 20.91
C TYR A 320 -20.57 38.84 22.07
N LYS A 321 -21.15 39.08 23.26
CA LYS A 321 -20.45 39.80 24.35
C LYS A 321 -20.00 38.95 25.53
N LYS A 322 -20.09 37.61 25.47
CA LYS A 322 -19.50 36.72 26.47
C LYS A 322 -18.72 35.61 25.80
N GLU A 323 -17.39 35.64 25.93
CA GLU A 323 -16.57 34.45 25.70
C GLU A 323 -17.08 33.33 26.62
N LYS A 324 -17.50 32.21 26.04
CA LYS A 324 -17.86 31.01 26.81
C LYS A 324 -16.57 30.43 27.40
N LYS A 325 -16.61 30.10 28.69
CA LYS A 325 -15.51 29.39 29.35
C LYS A 325 -15.33 28.01 28.73
N ASP A 326 -14.10 27.69 28.39
CA ASP A 326 -13.69 26.38 27.90
C ASP A 326 -13.84 25.32 29.00
N ASN A 327 -14.76 24.37 28.81
CA ASN A 327 -15.04 23.29 29.75
C ASN A 327 -14.26 22.00 29.41
N THR A 328 -13.31 22.04 28.46
CA THR A 328 -12.62 20.84 27.96
C THR A 328 -11.35 20.46 28.72
N ASN A 329 -10.99 21.18 29.80
CA ASN A 329 -9.78 20.92 30.60
C ASN A 329 -8.49 20.73 29.74
N GLY A 330 -8.40 21.39 28.59
CA GLY A 330 -7.23 21.31 27.70
C GLY A 330 -7.07 19.99 26.93
N GLN A 331 -8.08 19.11 26.89
CA GLN A 331 -8.05 17.89 26.07
C GLN A 331 -8.42 18.12 24.60
N TYR A 332 -8.94 19.31 24.26
CA TYR A 332 -9.44 19.60 22.93
C TYR A 332 -8.48 20.51 22.14
N THR A 333 -7.93 19.98 21.04
CA THR A 333 -7.13 20.75 20.05
C THR A 333 -7.81 20.81 18.68
N GLY A 334 -9.08 20.39 18.58
CA GLY A 334 -9.84 20.45 17.34
C GLY A 334 -10.27 21.89 17.04
N THR A 335 -10.56 22.20 15.78
CA THR A 335 -11.24 23.44 15.43
C THR A 335 -12.71 23.14 15.33
N GLY A 336 -13.57 23.83 16.09
CA GLY A 336 -15.02 23.80 15.87
C GLY A 336 -15.44 24.48 14.55
N VAL A 337 -14.52 24.64 13.59
CA VAL A 337 -14.72 25.39 12.35
C VAL A 337 -14.91 24.40 11.20
N TRP A 338 -16.06 24.47 10.53
CA TRP A 338 -16.39 23.70 9.33
C TRP A 338 -16.93 24.65 8.25
N CYS A 339 -16.43 24.59 7.01
CA CYS A 339 -16.80 25.51 5.93
C CYS A 339 -16.74 27.02 6.32
N ASN A 340 -15.74 27.45 7.10
CA ASN A 340 -15.63 28.81 7.67
C ASN A 340 -16.75 29.22 8.66
N LEU A 341 -17.57 28.28 9.13
CA LEU A 341 -18.56 28.47 10.19
C LEU A 341 -18.01 27.96 11.52
N VAL A 342 -18.09 28.78 12.57
CA VAL A 342 -17.71 28.39 13.93
C VAL A 342 -18.90 27.68 14.57
N LEU A 343 -18.83 26.35 14.66
CA LEU A 343 -19.81 25.43 15.27
C LEU A 343 -19.47 25.09 16.73
N GLU A 344 -18.69 25.94 17.42
CA GLU A 344 -18.28 25.73 18.79
C GLU A 344 -19.48 25.56 19.74
N GLY A 345 -19.52 24.40 20.42
CA GLY A 345 -20.60 24.02 21.34
C GLY A 345 -21.73 23.19 20.73
N CYS A 346 -21.78 23.01 19.41
CA CYS A 346 -22.73 22.11 18.73
C CYS A 346 -22.07 20.79 18.29
N CYS A 347 -20.88 20.86 17.71
CA CYS A 347 -20.15 19.70 17.18
C CYS A 347 -18.65 19.86 17.39
N TRP A 348 -17.94 18.75 17.61
CA TRP A 348 -16.49 18.71 17.80
C TRP A 348 -15.86 17.84 16.71
N PHE A 349 -14.90 18.37 15.95
CA PHE A 349 -14.22 17.63 14.88
C PHE A 349 -12.86 17.12 15.33
N PHE A 350 -12.68 15.79 15.27
CA PHE A 350 -11.41 15.14 15.57
C PHE A 350 -10.66 14.80 14.28
N LYS A 351 -9.42 15.28 14.18
CA LYS A 351 -8.53 14.89 13.08
C LYS A 351 -8.10 13.44 13.25
N LEU A 352 -8.30 12.62 12.23
CA LEU A 352 -7.80 11.24 12.22
C LEU A 352 -6.25 11.22 12.31
N PRO A 353 -5.66 10.36 13.17
CA PRO A 353 -4.22 10.32 13.39
C PRO A 353 -3.50 9.74 12.17
N HIS A 354 -2.52 10.47 11.62
CA HIS A 354 -1.73 10.02 10.49
C HIS A 354 -0.43 9.33 10.93
N LYS A 355 -0.04 8.25 10.25
CA LYS A 355 1.15 7.43 10.59
C LYS A 355 2.47 8.21 10.63
N ASN A 356 2.60 9.25 9.81
CA ASN A 356 3.81 10.09 9.74
C ASN A 356 3.75 11.30 10.71
N GLY A 357 2.76 11.35 11.61
CA GLY A 357 2.63 12.39 12.62
C GLY A 357 1.38 13.29 12.47
N PRO A 358 1.06 14.07 13.51
CA PRO A 358 -0.21 14.82 13.63
C PRO A 358 -0.34 15.99 12.65
N SER A 359 0.74 16.45 12.03
CA SER A 359 0.74 17.52 11.03
C SER A 359 0.13 17.08 9.69
N PHE A 360 0.25 15.80 9.32
CA PHE A 360 -0.21 15.28 8.03
C PHE A 360 -1.74 15.02 8.01
N LYS A 361 -2.37 15.23 6.85
CA LYS A 361 -3.79 14.94 6.63
C LYS A 361 -3.94 13.52 6.07
N VAL A 362 -4.96 12.79 6.50
CA VAL A 362 -5.22 11.39 6.07
C VAL A 362 -5.59 11.28 4.60
N GLY A 363 -6.30 12.28 4.05
CA GLY A 363 -6.67 12.33 2.63
C GLY A 363 -7.75 11.31 2.25
N ASN A 364 -7.42 10.01 2.31
CA ASN A 364 -8.33 8.91 2.02
C ASN A 364 -8.61 8.09 3.30
N PRO A 365 -9.83 8.15 3.87
CA PRO A 365 -10.19 7.36 5.05
C PRO A 365 -10.28 5.85 4.76
N LEU A 366 -10.41 5.43 3.50
CA LEU A 366 -10.37 4.02 3.08
C LEU A 366 -8.94 3.56 2.72
N ALA A 367 -7.92 4.33 3.09
CA ALA A 367 -6.53 3.91 2.92
C ALA A 367 -6.21 2.69 3.79
N ARG A 368 -5.20 1.92 3.36
CA ARG A 368 -4.71 0.69 4.01
C ARG A 368 -4.61 0.80 5.54
N ASP A 369 -4.14 1.94 6.03
CA ASP A 369 -3.86 2.17 7.46
C ASP A 369 -5.13 2.27 8.32
N PHE A 370 -6.28 2.58 7.72
CA PHE A 370 -7.56 2.78 8.41
C PHE A 370 -8.56 1.65 8.16
N LEU A 371 -8.40 0.85 7.11
CA LEU A 371 -9.28 -0.29 6.82
C LEU A 371 -9.41 -1.28 7.98
N ASN A 372 -8.33 -1.51 8.74
CA ASN A 372 -8.38 -2.37 9.93
C ASN A 372 -9.18 -1.72 11.07
N LYS A 373 -9.16 -0.39 11.20
CA LYS A 373 -9.94 0.32 12.24
C LYS A 373 -11.44 0.25 12.00
N PHE A 374 -11.87 0.11 10.75
CA PHE A 374 -13.27 -0.21 10.45
C PHE A 374 -13.64 -1.65 10.85
N SER A 375 -12.69 -2.60 10.79
CA SER A 375 -12.93 -3.98 11.25
C SER A 375 -13.02 -4.12 12.76
N GLU A 376 -12.33 -3.25 13.50
CA GLU A 376 -12.37 -3.19 14.96
C GLU A 376 -13.57 -2.38 15.48
N ASN A 377 -14.49 -1.96 14.59
CA ASN A 377 -15.62 -1.06 14.87
C ASN A 377 -15.21 0.28 15.52
N VAL A 378 -13.95 0.70 15.39
CA VAL A 378 -13.45 1.99 15.88
C VAL A 378 -13.92 3.13 14.98
N LEU A 379 -14.06 2.86 13.68
CA LEU A 379 -14.61 3.78 12.69
C LEU A 379 -15.84 3.15 12.02
N SER A 380 -16.91 3.91 11.88
CA SER A 380 -18.13 3.51 11.15
C SER A 380 -18.68 4.68 10.35
N GLY A 381 -19.26 4.40 9.18
CA GLY A 381 -20.01 5.40 8.43
C GLY A 381 -21.47 5.44 8.87
N ASP A 382 -22.11 6.61 8.78
CA ASP A 382 -23.53 6.84 9.09
C ASP A 382 -24.49 6.32 8.00
N GLY A 383 -23.97 5.58 7.03
CA GLY A 383 -24.67 5.24 5.79
C GLY A 383 -25.43 3.93 5.73
N GLY A 384 -25.95 3.48 6.86
CA GLY A 384 -26.71 2.23 6.95
C GLY A 384 -25.97 1.02 6.36
N GLU A 385 -26.64 0.25 5.52
CA GLU A 385 -26.12 -0.99 4.92
C GLU A 385 -25.18 -0.72 3.73
N SER A 386 -25.43 0.31 2.93
CA SER A 386 -24.63 0.60 1.72
C SER A 386 -23.21 1.03 2.07
N ALA A 387 -23.01 1.89 3.09
CA ALA A 387 -21.67 2.28 3.52
C ALA A 387 -20.88 1.10 4.09
N LYS A 388 -21.55 0.23 4.87
CA LYS A 388 -20.95 -1.03 5.37
C LYS A 388 -20.52 -1.93 4.21
N ARG A 389 -21.35 -2.07 3.18
CA ARG A 389 -21.02 -2.85 1.99
C ARG A 389 -19.82 -2.29 1.24
N VAL A 390 -19.75 -0.98 1.00
CA VAL A 390 -18.58 -0.34 0.34
C VAL A 390 -17.29 -0.57 1.13
N ILE A 391 -17.34 -0.48 2.46
CA ILE A 391 -16.18 -0.76 3.32
C ILE A 391 -15.78 -2.24 3.23
N GLN A 392 -16.76 -3.16 3.23
CA GLN A 392 -16.51 -4.59 3.07
C GLN A 392 -15.85 -4.89 1.72
N LEU A 393 -16.37 -4.33 0.63
CA LEU A 393 -15.79 -4.47 -0.72
C LEU A 393 -14.35 -3.93 -0.77
N ALA A 394 -14.11 -2.76 -0.19
CA ALA A 394 -12.77 -2.19 -0.09
C ALA A 394 -11.80 -3.08 0.68
N ARG A 395 -12.26 -3.76 1.75
CA ARG A 395 -11.47 -4.74 2.50
C ARG A 395 -11.14 -5.97 1.65
N MET A 396 -12.12 -6.52 0.95
CA MET A 396 -11.97 -7.68 0.06
C MET A 396 -10.95 -7.43 -1.05
N MET A 397 -11.00 -6.24 -1.65
CA MET A 397 -10.07 -5.85 -2.71
C MET A 397 -8.67 -5.45 -2.22
N SER A 398 -8.51 -5.10 -0.94
CA SER A 398 -7.30 -4.45 -0.42
C SER A 398 -6.02 -5.27 -0.61
N TYR A 399 -6.07 -6.58 -0.41
CA TYR A 399 -4.89 -7.44 -0.54
C TYR A 399 -4.47 -7.58 -2.00
N TRP A 400 -5.42 -7.94 -2.88
CA TRP A 400 -5.17 -8.08 -4.31
C TRP A 400 -4.67 -6.77 -4.91
N ARG A 401 -5.32 -5.64 -4.63
CA ARG A 401 -4.90 -4.31 -5.14
C ARG A 401 -3.44 -3.97 -4.85
N ASN A 402 -2.92 -4.37 -3.69
CA ASN A 402 -1.55 -4.04 -3.29
C ASN A 402 -0.49 -5.03 -3.81
N ASN A 403 -0.89 -6.29 -4.06
CA ASN A 403 0.04 -7.37 -4.38
C ASN A 403 -0.08 -7.89 -5.82
N ARG A 404 -1.17 -7.57 -6.53
CA ARG A 404 -1.49 -8.05 -7.89
C ARG A 404 -0.31 -7.91 -8.83
N ASP A 405 0.27 -6.73 -8.97
CA ASP A 405 1.37 -6.50 -9.92
C ASP A 405 2.59 -7.37 -9.62
N ARG A 406 2.85 -7.63 -8.33
CA ARG A 406 3.97 -8.49 -7.89
C ARG A 406 3.71 -9.97 -8.10
N ILE A 407 2.46 -10.41 -7.94
CA ILE A 407 2.00 -11.78 -8.17
C ILE A 407 1.97 -12.08 -9.67
N MET A 408 1.38 -11.18 -10.46
CA MET A 408 1.32 -11.27 -11.93
C MET A 408 2.71 -11.22 -12.56
N GLY A 409 3.64 -10.48 -11.96
CA GLY A 409 5.02 -10.39 -12.43
C GLY A 409 5.88 -11.63 -12.17
N GLN A 410 5.35 -12.68 -11.50
CA GLN A 410 6.11 -13.91 -11.28
C GLN A 410 6.25 -14.70 -12.58
N THR A 411 7.48 -15.13 -12.90
CA THR A 411 7.76 -15.95 -14.08
C THR A 411 7.69 -17.43 -13.72
N VAL A 412 6.78 -18.15 -14.38
CA VAL A 412 6.61 -19.60 -14.25
C VAL A 412 7.38 -20.32 -15.36
N GLY A 413 8.24 -21.26 -14.99
CA GLY A 413 8.87 -22.18 -15.93
C GLY A 413 8.12 -23.50 -15.93
N TRP A 414 7.41 -23.79 -17.02
CA TRP A 414 6.69 -25.05 -17.22
C TRP A 414 7.63 -26.13 -17.74
N THR A 415 7.65 -27.29 -17.07
CA THR A 415 8.40 -28.48 -17.53
C THR A 415 7.46 -29.51 -18.16
N SER A 416 6.20 -29.56 -17.72
CA SER A 416 5.12 -30.35 -18.32
C SER A 416 3.79 -29.61 -18.15
N GLU A 417 2.71 -30.04 -18.82
CA GLU A 417 1.38 -29.43 -18.71
C GLU A 417 0.87 -29.31 -17.27
N ASP A 418 1.17 -30.29 -16.42
CA ASP A 418 0.73 -30.33 -15.02
C ASP A 418 1.76 -29.77 -14.02
N PHE A 419 2.97 -29.42 -14.47
CA PHE A 419 4.08 -29.09 -13.57
C PHE A 419 4.87 -27.88 -14.05
N GLY A 420 4.83 -26.85 -13.22
CA GLY A 420 5.65 -25.67 -13.34
C GLY A 420 6.37 -25.35 -12.03
N ALA A 421 7.26 -24.39 -12.09
CA ALA A 421 7.88 -23.84 -10.91
C ALA A 421 8.10 -22.34 -11.03
N ILE A 422 8.16 -21.70 -9.88
CA ILE A 422 8.53 -20.30 -9.72
C ILE A 422 9.85 -20.26 -8.97
N ILE A 423 10.77 -19.47 -9.49
CA ILE A 423 12.05 -19.20 -8.85
C ILE A 423 11.96 -17.82 -8.20
N PRO A 424 11.74 -17.73 -6.88
CA PRO A 424 11.59 -16.45 -6.22
C PRO A 424 12.91 -15.68 -6.24
N GLN A 425 12.85 -14.37 -6.45
CA GLN A 425 14.01 -13.49 -6.51
C GLN A 425 14.51 -13.12 -5.11
N VAL A 426 14.88 -14.13 -4.32
CA VAL A 426 15.30 -13.97 -2.93
C VAL A 426 16.67 -13.30 -2.86
N VAL A 427 16.73 -12.14 -2.21
CA VAL A 427 18.00 -11.55 -1.77
C VAL A 427 18.34 -12.16 -0.41
N VAL A 428 19.31 -13.07 -0.39
CA VAL A 428 19.66 -13.92 0.76
C VAL A 428 19.95 -13.11 2.03
N CYS A 429 20.72 -12.03 1.91
CA CYS A 429 20.96 -11.08 3.01
C CYS A 429 20.59 -9.67 2.56
N GLY A 430 19.30 -9.41 2.41
CA GLY A 430 18.77 -8.13 1.93
C GLY A 430 18.68 -7.04 3.00
N THR A 431 18.70 -7.40 4.28
CA THR A 431 18.65 -6.47 5.41
C THR A 431 19.95 -6.47 6.22
N LEU A 432 20.18 -5.42 7.02
CA LEU A 432 21.28 -5.37 7.98
C LEU A 432 21.25 -6.52 9.01
N THR A 433 20.05 -6.96 9.37
CA THR A 433 19.85 -8.15 10.22
C THR A 433 20.13 -9.47 9.48
N ARG A 434 20.57 -9.39 8.22
CA ARG A 434 20.89 -10.51 7.32
C ARG A 434 19.70 -11.41 7.01
N ARG A 435 18.48 -10.90 7.17
CA ARG A 435 17.27 -11.62 6.75
C ARG A 435 17.17 -11.60 5.24
N ALA A 436 16.64 -12.70 4.71
CA ALA A 436 16.25 -12.77 3.32
C ALA A 436 15.15 -11.75 3.02
N MET A 437 15.23 -11.16 1.83
CA MET A 437 14.23 -10.23 1.34
C MET A 437 13.70 -10.72 0.00
N GLU A 438 12.39 -10.89 -0.06
CA GLU A 438 11.66 -11.10 -1.31
C GLU A 438 10.27 -10.45 -1.13
N PRO A 439 9.81 -9.59 -2.06
CA PRO A 439 8.68 -8.72 -1.82
C PRO A 439 7.29 -9.38 -1.92
N THR A 440 7.18 -10.63 -2.40
CA THR A 440 5.92 -11.30 -2.72
C THR A 440 5.64 -12.47 -1.78
N TRP A 441 6.51 -13.48 -1.79
CA TRP A 441 6.39 -14.75 -1.07
C TRP A 441 6.75 -14.61 0.41
N MET A 442 7.78 -13.83 0.76
CA MET A 442 8.14 -13.61 2.17
C MET A 442 7.18 -12.65 2.89
N THR A 443 6.39 -11.89 2.13
CA THR A 443 5.36 -10.97 2.67
C THR A 443 3.95 -11.53 2.53
N ALA A 444 3.78 -12.69 1.89
CA ALA A 444 2.49 -13.32 1.67
C ALA A 444 1.81 -13.54 3.03
N SER A 445 0.59 -13.03 3.18
CA SER A 445 -0.18 -13.23 4.40
C SER A 445 -0.81 -14.61 4.43
N ASN A 446 -1.24 -15.04 5.61
CA ASN A 446 -2.13 -16.18 5.72
C ASN A 446 -3.48 -15.88 5.03
N ALA A 447 -4.09 -16.95 4.55
CA ALA A 447 -5.47 -17.04 4.10
C ALA A 447 -6.43 -16.29 5.02
N LYS A 448 -7.27 -15.43 4.44
CA LYS A 448 -8.38 -14.76 5.12
C LYS A 448 -9.58 -14.73 4.19
N GLU A 449 -10.71 -15.24 4.67
CA GLU A 449 -11.96 -15.36 3.89
C GLU A 449 -12.39 -14.03 3.27
N GLU A 450 -12.26 -12.93 4.02
CA GLU A 450 -12.66 -11.60 3.55
C GLU A 450 -11.61 -10.90 2.66
N ARG A 451 -10.58 -11.59 2.15
CA ARG A 451 -9.52 -10.97 1.33
C ARG A 451 -9.20 -11.79 0.09
N THR A 452 -9.61 -11.28 -1.06
CA THR A 452 -9.32 -11.87 -2.37
C THR A 452 -7.81 -11.98 -2.59
N GLY A 453 -7.36 -13.16 -3.00
CA GLY A 453 -5.96 -13.47 -3.27
C GLY A 453 -5.09 -13.76 -2.04
N SER A 454 -5.64 -13.70 -0.81
CA SER A 454 -4.86 -14.05 0.39
C SER A 454 -4.42 -15.51 0.44
N GLU A 455 -5.05 -16.38 -0.36
CA GLU A 455 -4.73 -17.80 -0.53
C GLU A 455 -3.43 -18.08 -1.31
N LEU A 456 -2.63 -17.07 -1.66
CA LEU A 456 -1.44 -17.19 -2.52
C LEU A 456 -0.50 -18.36 -2.14
N ARG A 457 -0.30 -18.60 -0.84
CA ARG A 457 0.56 -19.69 -0.34
C ARG A 457 0.05 -21.08 -0.72
N SER A 458 -1.27 -21.26 -0.84
CA SER A 458 -1.90 -22.55 -1.18
C SER A 458 -1.66 -22.97 -2.64
N MET A 459 -1.25 -22.03 -3.48
CA MET A 459 -0.91 -22.30 -4.89
C MET A 459 0.43 -23.02 -5.02
N ILE A 460 1.25 -23.02 -3.97
CA ILE A 460 2.47 -23.81 -3.93
C ILE A 460 2.08 -25.25 -3.60
N GLN A 461 2.21 -26.12 -4.60
CA GLN A 461 1.78 -27.51 -4.51
C GLN A 461 2.93 -28.44 -4.85
N ALA A 462 3.09 -29.48 -4.04
CA ALA A 462 4.13 -30.48 -4.27
C ALA A 462 3.87 -31.21 -5.62
N PRO A 463 4.91 -31.46 -6.43
CA PRO A 463 4.78 -32.28 -7.64
C PRO A 463 4.25 -33.69 -7.32
N LYS A 464 3.68 -34.36 -8.34
CA LYS A 464 3.23 -35.76 -8.21
C LYS A 464 4.39 -36.64 -7.69
N GLY A 465 4.13 -37.39 -6.61
CA GLY A 465 5.14 -38.22 -5.93
C GLY A 465 5.97 -37.51 -4.85
N TYR A 466 5.86 -36.19 -4.70
CA TYR A 466 6.57 -35.39 -3.70
C TYR A 466 5.63 -34.88 -2.61
N LYS A 467 6.20 -34.52 -1.46
CA LYS A 467 5.51 -33.85 -0.35
C LYS A 467 6.39 -32.71 0.17
N ILE A 468 5.77 -31.57 0.49
CA ILE A 468 6.46 -30.47 1.16
C ILE A 468 6.41 -30.75 2.66
N VAL A 469 7.59 -30.90 3.27
CA VAL A 469 7.73 -31.05 4.72
C VAL A 469 8.27 -29.75 5.28
N GLY A 470 7.58 -29.19 6.26
CA GLY A 470 7.99 -27.97 6.93
C GLY A 470 7.41 -27.93 8.34
N ALA A 471 8.02 -27.12 9.19
CA ALA A 471 7.55 -26.87 10.55
C ALA A 471 7.54 -25.35 10.78
N ASP A 472 6.50 -24.87 11.47
CA ASP A 472 6.47 -23.50 11.97
C ASP A 472 7.18 -23.48 13.32
N VAL A 473 8.30 -22.77 13.40
CA VAL A 473 9.04 -22.59 14.65
C VAL A 473 8.54 -21.30 15.29
N ASP A 474 7.41 -21.44 15.98
CA ASP A 474 6.79 -20.33 16.71
C ASP A 474 7.80 -19.69 17.68
N SER A 475 7.85 -18.37 17.68
CA SER A 475 8.59 -17.58 18.68
C SER A 475 10.10 -17.85 18.74
N GLN A 476 10.74 -18.28 17.63
CA GLN A 476 12.19 -18.53 17.58
C GLN A 476 13.02 -17.37 18.16
N GLU A 477 12.64 -16.13 17.87
CA GLU A 477 13.33 -14.93 18.35
C GLU A 477 13.21 -14.77 19.87
N LEU A 478 12.04 -15.07 20.43
CA LEU A 478 11.82 -15.04 21.88
C LEU A 478 12.61 -16.14 22.57
N TRP A 479 12.66 -17.35 21.98
CA TRP A 479 13.45 -18.45 22.51
C TRP A 479 14.94 -18.10 22.58
N ILE A 480 15.50 -17.51 21.51
CA ILE A 480 16.90 -17.06 21.52
C ILE A 480 17.12 -15.99 22.60
N ALA A 481 16.24 -14.99 22.69
CA ALA A 481 16.34 -13.95 23.72
C ALA A 481 16.25 -14.52 25.14
N SER A 482 15.36 -15.48 25.36
CA SER A 482 15.17 -16.13 26.66
C SER A 482 16.41 -16.91 27.10
N ILE A 483 16.98 -17.72 26.21
CA ILE A 483 18.18 -18.53 26.51
C ILE A 483 19.38 -17.61 26.77
N LEU A 484 19.54 -16.53 26.00
CA LEU A 484 20.60 -15.56 26.23
C LEU A 484 20.46 -14.88 27.61
N GLY A 485 19.24 -14.51 27.99
CA GLY A 485 18.95 -13.93 29.31
C GLY A 485 19.21 -14.91 30.45
N ASP A 486 18.70 -16.13 30.33
CA ASP A 486 18.83 -17.20 31.31
C ASP A 486 20.30 -17.62 31.51
N SER A 487 21.04 -17.75 30.40
CA SER A 487 22.46 -18.09 30.42
C SER A 487 23.29 -17.06 31.17
N ASN A 488 22.98 -15.77 31.02
CA ASN A 488 23.72 -14.70 31.69
C ASN A 488 23.30 -14.51 33.15
N ALA A 489 22.02 -14.69 33.46
CA ALA A 489 21.48 -14.43 34.79
C ALA A 489 21.81 -15.55 35.79
N ALA A 490 21.59 -16.82 35.42
CA ALA A 490 21.73 -17.94 36.34
C ALA A 490 22.29 -19.23 35.71
N GLY A 491 22.48 -19.26 34.39
CA GLY A 491 22.95 -20.46 33.69
C GLY A 491 21.94 -21.61 33.64
N ILE A 492 20.67 -21.35 33.99
CA ILE A 492 19.59 -22.34 34.07
C ILE A 492 18.41 -21.83 33.23
N HIS A 493 17.87 -22.70 32.38
CA HIS A 493 16.69 -22.40 31.58
C HIS A 493 15.49 -22.06 32.49
N GLY A 494 14.80 -20.97 32.19
CA GLY A 494 13.65 -20.50 32.97
C GLY A 494 13.99 -19.65 34.19
N ALA A 495 15.25 -19.28 34.38
CA ALA A 495 15.67 -18.47 35.53
C ALA A 495 15.20 -17.01 35.44
N THR A 496 15.07 -16.47 34.23
CA THR A 496 14.51 -15.14 34.01
C THR A 496 12.99 -15.19 33.85
N PRO A 497 12.25 -14.12 34.18
CA PRO A 497 10.81 -14.06 33.90
C PRO A 497 10.47 -14.33 32.43
N LEU A 498 11.32 -13.87 31.51
CA LEU A 498 11.17 -14.10 30.06
C LEU A 498 11.34 -15.59 29.71
N GLY A 499 12.38 -16.25 30.25
CA GLY A 499 12.59 -17.69 30.13
C GLY A 499 11.46 -18.51 30.71
N TRP A 500 11.01 -18.17 31.92
CA TRP A 500 9.89 -18.83 32.58
C TRP A 500 8.59 -18.74 31.76
N MET A 501 8.25 -17.55 31.27
CA MET A 501 7.07 -17.34 30.43
C MET A 501 7.15 -18.07 29.09
N THR A 502 8.36 -18.19 28.51
CA THR A 502 8.55 -18.90 27.24
C THR A 502 8.41 -20.42 27.43
N LEU A 503 8.90 -20.97 28.55
CA LEU A 503 8.81 -22.39 28.87
C LEU A 503 7.41 -22.83 29.31
N SER A 504 6.73 -22.00 30.12
CA SER A 504 5.39 -22.31 30.62
C SER A 504 4.28 -22.06 29.59
N GLY A 505 4.52 -21.15 28.64
CA GLY A 505 3.52 -20.67 27.71
C GLY A 505 3.22 -21.66 26.59
N THR A 506 1.95 -22.02 26.43
CA THR A 506 1.47 -22.85 25.32
C THR A 506 0.48 -22.07 24.46
N LYS A 507 0.71 -22.06 23.14
CA LYS A 507 -0.14 -21.34 22.17
C LYS A 507 -1.57 -21.88 22.12
N SER A 508 -1.77 -23.21 22.20
CA SER A 508 -3.09 -23.83 22.21
C SER A 508 -3.94 -23.43 23.44
N GLN A 509 -3.27 -23.18 24.57
CA GLN A 509 -3.92 -22.74 25.81
C GLN A 509 -4.01 -21.20 25.92
N GLY A 510 -3.44 -20.46 24.95
CA GLY A 510 -3.36 -19.00 24.99
C GLY A 510 -2.63 -18.46 26.21
N THR A 511 -1.68 -19.25 26.74
CA THR A 511 -0.77 -18.90 27.84
C THR A 511 0.62 -18.52 27.33
N ASP A 512 0.83 -18.57 26.01
CA ASP A 512 2.03 -18.05 25.39
C ASP A 512 2.22 -16.56 25.68
N MET A 513 3.48 -16.11 25.65
CA MET A 513 3.86 -14.75 26.00
C MET A 513 3.08 -13.68 25.21
N HIS A 514 2.78 -13.92 23.93
CA HIS A 514 2.02 -12.96 23.12
C HIS A 514 0.58 -12.87 23.60
N SER A 515 -0.07 -14.00 23.84
CA SER A 515 -1.45 -14.04 24.37
C SER A 515 -1.55 -13.46 25.77
N MET A 516 -0.56 -13.72 26.63
CA MET A 516 -0.53 -13.18 28.00
C MET A 516 -0.29 -11.66 28.00
N THR A 517 0.65 -11.18 27.16
CA THR A 517 0.89 -9.74 27.00
C THR A 517 -0.34 -9.05 26.41
N ALA A 518 -1.01 -9.69 25.44
CA ALA A 518 -2.28 -9.19 24.90
C ALA A 518 -3.33 -9.05 26.00
N LYS A 519 -3.58 -10.11 26.78
CA LYS A 519 -4.55 -10.10 27.88
C LYS A 519 -4.23 -9.07 28.96
N ALA A 520 -2.94 -8.86 29.25
CA ALA A 520 -2.50 -7.93 30.28
C ALA A 520 -2.56 -6.45 29.85
N PHE A 521 -2.30 -6.14 28.58
CA PHE A 521 -2.11 -4.75 28.12
C PHE A 521 -3.12 -4.28 27.05
N LEU A 522 -3.92 -5.15 26.45
CA LEU A 522 -4.80 -4.80 25.34
C LEU A 522 -6.18 -5.50 25.45
N PRO A 523 -7.31 -4.76 25.38
CA PRO A 523 -8.58 -5.39 25.07
C PRO A 523 -8.56 -5.85 23.60
N THR A 524 -8.33 -7.16 23.41
CA THR A 524 -8.55 -7.96 22.19
C THR A 524 -7.92 -7.47 20.86
N ALA A 525 -6.96 -8.25 20.36
CA ALA A 525 -6.48 -8.40 18.96
C ALA A 525 -5.25 -7.62 18.44
N VAL A 526 -4.68 -6.64 19.14
CA VAL A 526 -3.58 -5.81 18.58
C VAL A 526 -2.15 -6.29 18.91
N ALA A 527 -1.97 -7.27 19.80
CA ALA A 527 -0.65 -7.61 20.36
C ALA A 527 0.33 -8.35 19.41
N LYS A 528 -0.07 -8.70 18.18
CA LYS A 528 0.77 -9.46 17.24
C LYS A 528 1.77 -8.62 16.44
N ILE A 529 1.81 -7.30 16.62
CA ILE A 529 2.71 -6.42 15.86
C ILE A 529 3.84 -5.93 16.78
N GLY A 530 4.98 -6.61 16.72
CA GLY A 530 6.15 -6.28 17.53
C GLY A 530 7.45 -6.81 16.93
N SER A 531 7.79 -6.38 15.72
CA SER A 531 9.17 -6.43 15.20
C SER A 531 9.35 -5.51 13.99
N GLY A 532 9.57 -4.23 14.26
CA GLY A 532 9.99 -3.22 13.29
C GLY A 532 10.26 -1.89 13.99
N PRO A 533 11.37 -1.19 13.71
CA PRO A 533 11.82 -0.07 14.53
C PRO A 533 10.98 1.15 14.20
N ASN A 534 10.21 1.64 15.17
CA ASN A 534 9.83 3.04 15.26
C ASN A 534 9.48 3.34 16.71
N GLU A 535 10.40 4.07 17.33
CA GLU A 535 10.28 4.94 18.51
C GLU A 535 8.94 4.87 19.26
N THR A 536 8.96 4.20 20.41
CA THR A 536 8.07 4.54 21.53
C THR A 536 8.92 5.29 22.55
N GLN A 537 8.73 6.61 22.62
CA GLN A 537 9.19 7.40 23.75
C GLN A 537 8.47 6.90 25.00
N VAL A 538 9.21 6.26 25.90
CA VAL A 538 8.73 5.88 27.22
C VAL A 538 8.66 7.16 28.06
N SER A 539 7.45 7.65 28.31
CA SER A 539 7.21 8.64 29.35
C SER A 539 7.47 7.99 30.71
N THR A 540 8.53 8.43 31.39
CA THR A 540 8.85 8.05 32.77
C THR A 540 7.75 8.53 33.73
N SER A 541 6.91 7.62 34.23
CA SER A 541 6.09 7.89 35.42
C SER A 541 6.92 7.58 36.67
N LYS A 542 7.41 8.65 37.32
CA LYS A 542 7.94 8.58 38.69
C LYS A 542 6.79 8.25 39.64
N THR A 543 6.71 7.01 40.12
CA THR A 543 5.95 6.69 41.33
C THR A 543 6.85 6.91 42.53
N LYS A 544 6.55 7.97 43.29
CA LYS A 544 7.05 8.17 44.65
C LYS A 544 6.46 7.08 45.53
N ALA A 545 7.31 6.21 46.08
CA ALA A 545 6.96 5.41 47.24
C ALA A 545 6.92 6.32 48.48
N SER A 546 5.77 6.37 49.14
CA SER A 546 5.63 6.83 50.52
C SER A 546 5.22 5.63 51.37
N SER A 547 6.11 5.29 52.31
CA SER A 547 5.94 4.47 53.53
C SER A 547 5.05 3.23 53.45
#